data_AF-A0AAU6Q6I1-F1
#
_entry.id   AF-A0AAU6Q6I1-F1
#
_cell.length_a   1.000
_cell.length_b   1.000
_cell.length_c   1.000
_cell.angle_alpha   90.00
_cell.angle_beta   90.00
_cell.angle_gamma   90.00
#
_symmetry.space_group_name_H-M   'P 1'
#
loop_
_entity.id
_entity.type
_entity.pdbx_description
1 polymer ?
#
loop_
_entity_poly.entity_id
_entity_poly.type
_entity_poly.pdbx_seq_one_letter_code
_entity_poly.pdbx_strand_id
1 'polypeptide(L)'
;MPHFAAFLGISRIYQRNPTLRSGQYDDETLEQPGKILHELRVGELTRLGHTPHRPYYATADATPLFVWLVGELSQAHPGLAQELRPRWEAALNWLLTDGDPDGDGFIEYAPQPGGMTNAVWKDSADSTFDEHGVDASGHIAVIEVQGYAYAAYLSAAQMYETLGEEDKGAEWRERAAALQKQFQERFWWPEQGYYVHGLNGDKTPLRVVVSNPAHALWTGIVPQEYAEQVATRALGEDLWTGWGIRTLGRHEVRYNPVSYHNGSVWPHDTAAAALGMARYGLHSQAQQVARALFDAALAASDLRLSELLAGFDRTEDAPPVPYPAACHPQGWDAAIPLALAPLLSSEGRDSN
;
A
#
# COMPACT_ATOMS: atom_id res chain seq x y z
N MET A 1 -16.38 -2.69 -7.57
CA MET A 1 -15.10 -3.33 -7.92
C MET A 1 -14.19 -2.37 -8.67
N PRO A 2 -13.30 -1.67 -7.95
CA PRO A 2 -12.20 -0.98 -8.61
C PRO A 2 -10.91 -0.88 -7.77
N HIS A 3 -10.49 -1.94 -7.10
CA HIS A 3 -9.22 -1.99 -6.35
C HIS A 3 -7.99 -2.34 -7.23
N PHE A 4 -8.07 -2.14 -8.55
CA PHE A 4 -7.50 -3.13 -9.49
C PHE A 4 -6.34 -2.74 -10.43
N ALA A 5 -5.93 -1.48 -10.63
CA ALA A 5 -4.88 -1.22 -11.65
C ALA A 5 -3.43 -1.39 -11.18
N ALA A 6 -3.13 -1.35 -9.88
CA ALA A 6 -1.74 -1.44 -9.42
C ALA A 6 -1.10 -2.83 -9.66
N PHE A 7 -1.91 -3.86 -9.92
CA PHE A 7 -1.45 -5.26 -9.88
C PHE A 7 -1.40 -5.99 -11.23
N LEU A 8 -1.76 -5.33 -12.34
CA LEU A 8 -1.81 -5.98 -13.66
C LEU A 8 -0.44 -6.49 -14.18
N GLY A 9 0.67 -6.06 -13.57
CA GLY A 9 2.01 -6.59 -13.83
C GLY A 9 2.25 -7.99 -13.25
N ILE A 10 1.80 -8.26 -12.02
CA ILE A 10 2.14 -9.48 -11.28
C ILE A 10 1.38 -10.71 -11.82
N SER A 11 0.09 -10.56 -12.14
CA SER A 11 -0.74 -11.67 -12.64
C SER A 11 -0.26 -12.25 -13.99
N ARG A 12 0.17 -11.40 -14.93
CA ARG A 12 0.69 -11.84 -16.25
C ARG A 12 2.01 -12.60 -16.14
N ILE A 13 2.83 -12.30 -15.13
CA ILE A 13 4.13 -12.92 -14.92
C ILE A 13 3.96 -14.37 -14.43
N TYR A 14 3.05 -14.61 -13.48
CA TYR A 14 2.80 -15.96 -12.93
C TYR A 14 2.03 -16.91 -13.87
N GLN A 15 1.32 -16.39 -14.88
CA GLN A 15 0.66 -17.24 -15.89
C GLN A 15 1.61 -17.69 -17.02
N ARG A 16 2.67 -16.93 -17.33
CA ARG A 16 3.53 -17.18 -18.51
C ARG A 16 4.87 -17.85 -18.20
N ASN A 17 5.33 -17.87 -16.96
CA ASN A 17 6.62 -18.47 -16.60
C ASN A 17 6.45 -19.66 -15.63
N PRO A 18 6.40 -20.91 -16.12
CA PRO A 18 6.42 -22.10 -15.28
C PRO A 18 7.74 -22.30 -14.50
N THR A 19 8.76 -21.46 -14.76
CA THR A 19 10.04 -21.40 -14.04
C THR A 19 10.04 -20.48 -12.82
N LEU A 20 9.02 -19.63 -12.62
CA LEU A 20 8.81 -18.88 -11.37
C LEU A 20 8.11 -19.78 -10.34
N ARG A 21 8.75 -20.92 -10.07
CA ARG A 21 8.39 -21.76 -8.93
C ARG A 21 8.84 -20.99 -7.69
N SER A 22 7.90 -20.46 -6.92
CA SER A 22 8.12 -20.09 -5.53
C SER A 22 8.73 -21.29 -4.81
N GLY A 23 10.02 -21.25 -4.44
CA GLY A 23 10.58 -22.38 -3.71
C GLY A 23 12.08 -22.39 -3.45
N GLN A 24 12.81 -21.32 -3.73
CA GLN A 24 14.23 -21.25 -3.39
C GLN A 24 14.53 -19.99 -2.58
N TYR A 25 15.53 -20.11 -1.71
CA TYR A 25 16.16 -18.97 -1.07
C TYR A 25 17.31 -18.51 -1.96
N ASP A 26 17.34 -17.21 -2.26
CA ASP A 26 18.42 -16.58 -3.02
C ASP A 26 18.70 -15.19 -2.45
N ASP A 27 19.85 -15.04 -1.80
CA ASP A 27 20.26 -13.79 -1.15
C ASP A 27 20.54 -12.66 -2.15
N GLU A 28 20.89 -12.96 -3.40
CA GLU A 28 21.15 -11.92 -4.41
C GLU A 28 19.85 -11.30 -4.92
N THR A 29 18.83 -12.12 -5.14
CA THR A 29 17.51 -11.68 -5.63
C THR A 29 16.51 -11.39 -4.51
N LEU A 30 16.85 -11.79 -3.28
CA LEU A 30 16.00 -11.80 -2.09
C LEU A 30 14.78 -12.72 -2.23
N GLU A 31 14.85 -13.72 -3.10
CA GLU A 31 13.78 -14.70 -3.27
C GLU A 31 13.64 -15.52 -1.99
N GLN A 32 12.40 -15.70 -1.56
CA GLN A 32 12.02 -16.55 -0.45
C GLN A 32 10.78 -17.37 -0.87
N PRO A 33 10.61 -18.61 -0.38
CA PRO A 33 9.44 -19.42 -0.70
C PRO A 33 8.12 -18.68 -0.38
N GLY A 34 7.26 -18.54 -1.39
CA GLY A 34 5.96 -17.88 -1.25
C GLY A 34 5.97 -16.36 -1.41
N LYS A 35 7.14 -15.72 -1.42
CA LYS A 35 7.28 -14.29 -1.63
C LYS A 35 6.92 -13.88 -3.06
N ILE A 36 6.27 -12.74 -3.21
CA ILE A 36 5.92 -12.17 -4.50
C ILE A 36 6.98 -11.16 -4.94
N LEU A 37 7.34 -11.18 -6.22
CA LEU A 37 8.38 -10.31 -6.78
C LEU A 37 8.00 -8.83 -6.77
N HIS A 38 8.98 -7.96 -6.58
CA HIS A 38 8.90 -6.51 -6.70
C HIS A 38 9.01 -6.07 -8.17
N GLU A 39 10.05 -6.56 -8.87
CA GLU A 39 10.33 -6.16 -10.26
C GLU A 39 10.78 -7.34 -11.12
N LEU A 40 10.34 -7.35 -12.37
CA LEU A 40 10.88 -8.22 -13.41
C LEU A 40 11.25 -7.39 -14.65
N ARG A 41 12.55 -7.25 -14.92
CA ARG A 41 13.04 -6.65 -16.17
C ARG A 41 13.38 -7.75 -17.18
N VAL A 42 12.91 -7.57 -18.41
CA VAL A 42 13.23 -8.46 -19.54
C VAL A 42 13.95 -7.66 -20.62
N GLY A 43 15.17 -8.08 -21.03
CA GLY A 43 15.94 -7.36 -22.06
C GLY A 43 17.38 -7.84 -22.24
N GLU A 44 18.04 -7.37 -23.31
CA GLU A 44 19.43 -7.75 -23.64
C GLU A 44 20.44 -7.28 -22.59
N LEU A 45 20.24 -6.11 -22.01
CA LEU A 45 21.09 -5.59 -20.92
C LEU A 45 20.97 -6.43 -19.64
N THR A 46 19.81 -7.03 -19.39
CA THR A 46 19.60 -8.01 -18.32
C THR A 46 20.29 -9.33 -18.65
N ARG A 47 20.16 -9.81 -19.90
CA ARG A 47 20.78 -11.06 -20.38
C ARG A 47 22.31 -11.01 -20.36
N LEU A 48 22.89 -9.83 -20.57
CA LEU A 48 24.34 -9.58 -20.57
C LEU A 48 24.89 -9.23 -19.17
N GLY A 49 24.05 -9.17 -18.13
CA GLY A 49 24.48 -8.86 -16.76
C GLY A 49 24.92 -7.41 -16.54
N HIS A 50 24.59 -6.49 -17.46
CA HIS A 50 24.92 -5.07 -17.36
C HIS A 50 23.91 -4.25 -16.54
N THR A 51 22.78 -4.86 -16.19
CA THR A 51 21.81 -4.31 -15.24
C THR A 51 21.47 -5.41 -14.21
N PRO A 52 21.47 -5.11 -12.90
CA PRO A 52 21.37 -6.13 -11.85
C PRO A 52 19.99 -6.82 -11.70
N HIS A 53 19.00 -6.56 -12.56
CA HIS A 53 17.61 -6.99 -12.32
C HIS A 53 17.25 -8.29 -13.05
N ARG A 54 17.74 -9.41 -12.52
CA ARG A 54 17.04 -10.73 -12.55
C ARG A 54 15.81 -10.62 -11.61
N PRO A 55 14.82 -11.55 -11.57
CA PRO A 55 13.62 -11.35 -10.74
C PRO A 55 14.02 -10.84 -9.34
N TYR A 56 13.49 -9.69 -8.91
CA TYR A 56 13.94 -9.04 -7.67
C TYR A 56 12.78 -8.98 -6.68
N TYR A 57 13.03 -9.39 -5.44
CA TYR A 57 12.02 -9.62 -4.41
C TYR A 57 12.21 -8.69 -3.19
N ALA A 58 12.80 -7.50 -3.37
CA ALA A 58 12.86 -6.47 -2.34
C ALA A 58 11.50 -5.79 -2.13
N THR A 59 10.56 -6.54 -1.55
CA THR A 59 9.22 -6.06 -1.24
C THR A 59 8.66 -6.81 -0.04
N ALA A 60 8.08 -6.09 0.91
CA ALA A 60 7.28 -6.62 2.01
C ALA A 60 5.77 -6.48 1.75
N ASP A 61 5.37 -5.54 0.89
CA ASP A 61 3.97 -5.23 0.58
C ASP A 61 3.35 -6.11 -0.52
N ALA A 62 4.12 -6.57 -1.51
CA ALA A 62 3.58 -7.29 -2.66
C ALA A 62 2.93 -8.64 -2.28
N THR A 63 3.52 -9.37 -1.32
CA THR A 63 3.02 -10.67 -0.89
C THR A 63 1.64 -10.60 -0.21
N PRO A 64 1.42 -9.76 0.83
CA PRO A 64 0.09 -9.62 1.40
C PRO A 64 -0.92 -9.02 0.41
N LEU A 65 -0.51 -8.05 -0.42
CA LEU A 65 -1.38 -7.48 -1.45
C LEU A 65 -1.81 -8.52 -2.50
N PHE A 66 -0.94 -9.45 -2.88
CA PHE A 66 -1.29 -10.56 -3.78
C PHE A 66 -2.37 -11.46 -3.18
N VAL A 67 -2.25 -11.85 -1.91
CA VAL A 67 -3.26 -12.68 -1.24
C VAL A 67 -4.59 -11.95 -1.18
N TRP A 68 -4.58 -10.67 -0.79
CA TRP A 68 -5.78 -9.85 -0.76
C TRP A 68 -6.44 -9.75 -2.15
N LEU A 69 -5.65 -9.49 -3.20
CA LEU A 69 -6.12 -9.42 -4.57
C LEU A 69 -6.84 -10.71 -5.02
N VAL A 70 -6.26 -11.88 -4.71
CA VAL A 70 -6.87 -13.16 -5.05
C VAL A 70 -8.20 -13.33 -4.32
N GLY A 71 -8.27 -12.94 -3.04
CA GLY A 71 -9.53 -12.95 -2.28
C GLY A 71 -10.61 -12.08 -2.90
N GLU A 72 -10.30 -10.81 -3.20
CA GLU A 72 -11.23 -9.87 -3.83
C GLU A 72 -11.72 -10.38 -5.19
N LEU A 73 -10.84 -10.95 -6.02
CA LEU A 73 -11.22 -11.53 -7.31
C LEU A 73 -12.07 -12.78 -7.15
N SER A 74 -11.80 -13.59 -6.13
CA SER A 74 -12.54 -14.82 -5.87
C SER A 74 -14.00 -14.56 -5.49
N GLN A 75 -14.34 -13.39 -4.96
CA GLN A 75 -15.73 -13.02 -4.71
C GLN A 75 -16.57 -12.94 -6.00
N ALA A 76 -16.01 -12.40 -7.09
CA ALA A 76 -16.68 -12.38 -8.40
C ALA A 76 -16.42 -13.65 -9.23
N HIS A 77 -15.29 -14.33 -8.98
CA HIS A 77 -14.85 -15.49 -9.73
C HIS A 77 -14.40 -16.62 -8.77
N PRO A 78 -15.35 -17.35 -8.12
CA PRO A 78 -15.02 -18.31 -7.05
C PRO A 78 -14.03 -19.41 -7.43
N GLY A 79 -13.94 -19.76 -8.72
CA GLY A 79 -12.95 -20.74 -9.22
C GLY A 79 -11.50 -20.32 -9.02
N LEU A 80 -11.20 -19.01 -8.90
CA LEU A 80 -9.84 -18.52 -8.70
C LEU A 80 -9.25 -18.95 -7.36
N ALA A 81 -10.07 -19.05 -6.30
CA ALA A 81 -9.62 -19.51 -4.99
C ALA A 81 -9.03 -20.93 -5.10
N GLN A 82 -9.68 -21.82 -5.84
CA GLN A 82 -9.18 -23.18 -6.06
C GLN A 82 -8.01 -23.22 -7.05
N GLU A 83 -8.09 -22.47 -8.14
CA GLU A 83 -7.04 -22.44 -9.19
C GLU A 83 -5.69 -21.97 -8.65
N LEU A 84 -5.69 -20.91 -7.84
CA LEU A 84 -4.49 -20.27 -7.30
C LEU A 84 -4.11 -20.77 -5.91
N ARG A 85 -4.81 -21.78 -5.37
CA ARG A 85 -4.60 -22.31 -4.01
C ARG A 85 -3.14 -22.51 -3.62
N PRO A 86 -2.32 -23.25 -4.39
CA PRO A 86 -0.94 -23.47 -4.00
C PRO A 86 -0.12 -22.17 -3.87
N ARG A 87 -0.52 -21.11 -4.57
CA ARG A 87 0.20 -19.82 -4.60
C ARG A 87 -0.18 -18.94 -3.43
N TRP A 88 -1.47 -18.77 -3.16
CA TRP A 88 -1.89 -17.96 -2.02
C TRP A 88 -1.62 -18.66 -0.68
N GLU A 89 -1.66 -20.01 -0.61
CA GLU A 89 -1.22 -20.74 0.60
C GLU A 89 0.30 -20.57 0.84
N ALA A 90 1.11 -20.58 -0.22
CA ALA A 90 2.55 -20.31 -0.09
C ALA A 90 2.83 -18.87 0.36
N ALA A 91 2.11 -17.89 -0.17
CA ALA A 91 2.22 -16.49 0.25
C ALA A 91 1.77 -16.30 1.71
N LEU A 92 0.69 -16.97 2.15
CA LEU A 92 0.28 -16.97 3.55
C LEU A 92 1.33 -17.60 4.47
N ASN A 93 1.97 -18.70 4.03
CA ASN A 93 3.07 -19.29 4.78
C ASN A 93 4.23 -18.28 4.92
N TRP A 94 4.61 -17.60 3.84
CA TRP A 94 5.64 -16.56 3.90
C TRP A 94 5.30 -15.47 4.92
N LEU A 95 4.05 -14.99 4.97
CA LEU A 95 3.60 -13.99 5.95
C LEU A 95 3.74 -14.46 7.41
N LEU A 96 3.70 -15.77 7.66
CA LEU A 96 3.85 -16.35 9.00
C LEU A 96 5.27 -16.80 9.32
N THR A 97 6.17 -16.78 8.33
CA THR A 97 7.56 -17.23 8.47
C THR A 97 8.53 -16.10 8.11
N ASP A 98 8.94 -16.02 6.85
CA ASP A 98 10.03 -15.14 6.44
C ASP A 98 9.63 -13.66 6.39
N GLY A 99 8.32 -13.39 6.38
CA GLY A 99 7.75 -12.06 6.52
C GLY A 99 7.75 -11.54 7.96
N ASP A 100 7.80 -12.41 8.96
CA ASP A 100 7.84 -12.07 10.40
C ASP A 100 9.07 -12.75 11.04
N PRO A 101 10.27 -12.21 10.78
CA PRO A 101 11.53 -12.88 11.12
C PRO A 101 11.78 -13.00 12.62
N ASP A 102 11.16 -12.16 13.46
CA ASP A 102 11.29 -12.21 14.92
C ASP A 102 10.06 -12.75 15.65
N GLY A 103 8.98 -13.05 14.93
CA GLY A 103 7.80 -13.72 15.44
C GLY A 103 6.93 -12.83 16.32
N ASP A 104 7.02 -11.50 16.18
CA ASP A 104 6.24 -10.54 16.97
C ASP A 104 4.84 -10.26 16.40
N GLY A 105 4.53 -10.84 15.24
CA GLY A 105 3.24 -10.75 14.56
C GLY A 105 3.18 -9.67 13.48
N PHE A 106 4.25 -8.90 13.27
CA PHE A 106 4.30 -7.88 12.21
C PHE A 106 5.11 -8.35 11.00
N ILE A 107 4.70 -7.88 9.83
CA ILE A 107 5.45 -8.10 8.60
C ILE A 107 6.54 -7.05 8.47
N GLU A 108 7.76 -7.50 8.22
CA GLU A 108 8.95 -6.66 8.30
C GLU A 108 9.84 -6.76 7.07
N TYR A 109 10.66 -5.73 6.88
CA TYR A 109 11.80 -5.80 5.97
C TYR A 109 13.06 -5.31 6.66
N ALA A 110 14.22 -5.67 6.10
CA ALA A 110 15.51 -5.14 6.55
C ALA A 110 16.23 -4.43 5.40
N PRO A 111 16.86 -3.27 5.65
CA PRO A 111 17.68 -2.59 4.66
C PRO A 111 18.79 -3.50 4.13
N GLN A 112 18.92 -3.59 2.81
CA GLN A 112 19.92 -4.45 2.18
C GLN A 112 21.22 -3.69 1.89
N PRO A 113 22.38 -4.16 2.39
CA PRO A 113 23.66 -3.54 2.08
C PRO A 113 23.92 -3.52 0.56
N GLY A 114 24.03 -2.32 -0.01
CA GLY A 114 24.25 -2.15 -1.46
C GLY A 114 23.02 -2.42 -2.34
N GLY A 115 21.83 -2.56 -1.74
CA GLY A 115 20.56 -2.77 -2.43
C GLY A 115 19.42 -1.88 -1.91
N MET A 116 18.19 -2.40 -2.03
CA MET A 116 16.94 -1.87 -1.46
C MET A 116 17.07 -1.49 0.04
N THR A 117 17.13 -0.21 0.43
CA THR A 117 17.05 0.14 1.87
C THR A 117 15.61 0.11 2.39
N ASN A 118 14.63 0.50 1.58
CA ASN A 118 13.21 0.44 1.90
C ASN A 118 12.50 -0.49 0.93
N ALA A 119 12.08 -1.67 1.41
CA ALA A 119 11.45 -2.70 0.59
C ALA A 119 9.92 -2.60 0.60
N VAL A 120 9.39 -1.40 0.38
CA VAL A 120 7.96 -1.06 0.37
C VAL A 120 7.70 -0.01 -0.71
N TRP A 121 6.44 0.30 -1.02
CA TRP A 121 6.09 1.25 -2.08
C TRP A 121 6.82 2.60 -1.98
N LYS A 122 7.10 3.10 -0.76
CA LYS A 122 8.02 4.22 -0.53
C LYS A 122 9.48 3.76 -0.58
N ASP A 123 9.92 3.24 -1.72
CA ASP A 123 11.21 2.56 -1.88
C ASP A 123 12.44 3.49 -1.97
N SER A 124 12.26 4.81 -1.86
CA SER A 124 13.39 5.76 -1.83
C SER A 124 14.24 5.56 -0.58
N ALA A 125 15.55 5.74 -0.72
CA ALA A 125 16.46 5.36 0.36
C ALA A 125 16.30 6.18 1.66
N ASP A 126 15.73 7.37 1.56
CA ASP A 126 15.54 8.35 2.63
C ASP A 126 14.09 8.46 3.13
N SER A 127 13.20 7.52 2.77
CA SER A 127 11.75 7.61 3.02
C SER A 127 11.29 7.12 4.40
N THR A 128 12.10 6.34 5.12
CA THR A 128 11.73 5.73 6.41
C THR A 128 12.75 6.06 7.48
N PHE A 129 12.34 6.87 8.45
CA PHE A 129 13.20 7.49 9.45
C PHE A 129 12.39 7.84 10.72
N ASP A 130 13.09 8.17 11.81
CA ASP A 130 12.50 8.61 13.08
C ASP A 130 12.21 10.12 13.15
N GLU A 131 11.61 10.61 14.22
CA GLU A 131 11.31 12.04 14.42
C GLU A 131 12.55 12.97 14.40
N HIS A 132 13.75 12.41 14.51
CA HIS A 132 15.02 13.12 14.47
C HIS A 132 15.68 13.07 13.09
N GLY A 133 15.08 12.38 12.12
CA GLY A 133 15.60 12.22 10.78
C GLY A 133 16.71 11.16 10.69
N VAL A 134 16.79 10.24 11.64
CA VAL A 134 17.70 9.09 11.60
C VAL A 134 17.02 7.95 10.83
N ASP A 135 17.73 7.34 9.88
CA ASP A 135 17.19 6.23 9.09
C ASP A 135 16.82 5.05 9.99
N ALA A 136 15.68 4.42 9.67
CA ALA A 136 15.28 3.18 10.32
C ALA A 136 16.27 2.05 9.97
N SER A 137 16.43 1.09 10.88
CA SER A 137 17.39 0.00 10.76
C SER A 137 16.87 -1.29 11.41
N GLY A 138 17.48 -2.43 11.11
CA GLY A 138 17.02 -3.72 11.60
C GLY A 138 15.75 -4.20 10.88
N HIS A 139 14.87 -4.93 11.58
CA HIS A 139 13.60 -5.38 11.04
C HIS A 139 12.53 -4.30 11.23
N ILE A 140 12.16 -3.63 10.15
CA ILE A 140 11.30 -2.45 10.14
C ILE A 140 9.89 -2.88 9.78
N ALA A 141 8.92 -2.53 10.62
CA ALA A 141 7.50 -2.78 10.40
C ALA A 141 6.77 -1.46 10.09
N VAL A 142 6.48 -1.19 8.81
CA VAL A 142 5.72 0.00 8.42
C VAL A 142 4.21 -0.27 8.42
N ILE A 143 3.44 0.78 8.67
CA ILE A 143 2.02 0.69 9.02
C ILE A 143 1.13 0.10 7.91
N GLU A 144 1.37 0.48 6.66
CA GLU A 144 0.54 0.05 5.53
C GLU A 144 0.64 -1.45 5.27
N VAL A 145 1.84 -2.02 5.46
CA VAL A 145 2.07 -3.45 5.25
C VAL A 145 1.27 -4.27 6.25
N GLN A 146 1.13 -3.79 7.49
CA GLN A 146 0.31 -4.47 8.50
C GLN A 146 -1.18 -4.43 8.12
N GLY A 147 -1.65 -3.31 7.58
CA GLY A 147 -2.98 -3.22 7.00
C GLY A 147 -3.17 -4.22 5.85
N TYR A 148 -2.20 -4.35 4.96
CA TYR A 148 -2.27 -5.32 3.86
C TYR A 148 -2.30 -6.76 4.37
N ALA A 149 -1.49 -7.09 5.39
CA ALA A 149 -1.50 -8.40 6.03
C ALA A 149 -2.85 -8.71 6.68
N TYR A 150 -3.46 -7.74 7.35
CA TYR A 150 -4.82 -7.88 7.90
C TYR A 150 -5.85 -8.18 6.80
N ALA A 151 -5.84 -7.42 5.70
CA ALA A 151 -6.75 -7.66 4.58
C ALA A 151 -6.48 -9.00 3.89
N ALA A 152 -5.21 -9.43 3.81
CA ALA A 152 -4.82 -10.75 3.32
C ALA A 152 -5.36 -11.88 4.21
N TYR A 153 -5.31 -11.73 5.53
CA TYR A 153 -5.83 -12.75 6.47
C TYR A 153 -7.35 -12.87 6.38
N LEU A 154 -8.07 -11.76 6.27
CA LEU A 154 -9.52 -11.79 6.02
C LEU A 154 -9.86 -12.43 4.67
N SER A 155 -9.05 -12.14 3.64
CA SER A 155 -9.20 -12.74 2.31
C SER A 155 -8.94 -14.24 2.33
N ALA A 156 -7.92 -14.69 3.07
CA ALA A 156 -7.63 -16.10 3.29
C ALA A 156 -8.80 -16.82 3.94
N ALA A 157 -9.39 -16.21 4.98
CA ALA A 157 -10.57 -16.78 5.62
C ALA A 157 -11.72 -17.00 4.63
N GLN A 158 -12.05 -15.97 3.85
CA GLN A 158 -13.08 -16.05 2.82
C GLN A 158 -12.77 -17.10 1.74
N MET A 159 -11.51 -17.19 1.30
CA MET A 159 -11.09 -18.20 0.32
C MET A 159 -11.24 -19.61 0.88
N TYR A 160 -10.82 -19.87 2.11
CA TYR A 160 -10.99 -21.19 2.75
C TYR A 160 -12.47 -21.56 2.90
N GLU A 161 -13.33 -20.63 3.33
CA GLU A 161 -14.77 -20.86 3.43
C GLU A 161 -15.43 -21.14 2.08
N THR A 162 -15.01 -20.42 1.03
CA THR A 162 -15.47 -20.66 -0.34
C THR A 162 -15.12 -22.09 -0.81
N LEU A 163 -14.01 -22.65 -0.31
CA LEU A 163 -13.58 -24.01 -0.58
C LEU A 163 -14.18 -25.06 0.39
N GLY A 164 -15.06 -24.64 1.31
CA GLY A 164 -15.71 -25.52 2.29
C GLY A 164 -14.84 -25.88 3.50
N GLU A 165 -13.76 -25.14 3.75
CA GLU A 165 -12.84 -25.33 4.88
C GLU A 165 -13.09 -24.30 6.00
N GLU A 166 -14.29 -24.34 6.59
CA GLU A 166 -14.75 -23.36 7.59
C GLU A 166 -13.80 -23.22 8.80
N ASP A 167 -13.22 -24.33 9.29
CA ASP A 167 -12.29 -24.33 10.42
C ASP A 167 -11.04 -23.49 10.12
N LYS A 168 -10.47 -23.63 8.91
CA LYS A 168 -9.34 -22.79 8.48
C LYS A 168 -9.77 -21.34 8.29
N GLY A 169 -11.00 -21.13 7.82
CA GLY A 169 -11.62 -19.81 7.72
C GLY A 169 -11.63 -19.08 9.08
N ALA A 170 -12.14 -19.75 10.11
CA ALA A 170 -12.19 -19.24 11.48
C ALA A 170 -10.79 -18.94 12.03
N GLU A 171 -9.84 -19.86 11.84
CA GLU A 171 -8.44 -19.71 12.21
C GLU A 171 -7.77 -18.45 11.62
N TRP A 172 -8.06 -18.11 10.37
CA TRP A 172 -7.52 -16.89 9.74
C TRP A 172 -8.22 -15.62 10.21
N ARG A 173 -9.51 -15.69 10.54
CA ARG A 173 -10.21 -14.57 11.20
C ARG A 173 -9.66 -14.27 12.59
N GLU A 174 -9.32 -15.30 13.37
CA GLU A 174 -8.69 -15.12 14.67
C GLU A 174 -7.32 -14.44 14.55
N ARG A 175 -6.51 -14.85 13.57
CA ARG A 175 -5.23 -14.19 13.25
C ARG A 175 -5.42 -12.72 12.85
N ALA A 176 -6.38 -12.42 11.99
CA ALA A 176 -6.69 -11.04 11.62
C ALA A 176 -7.11 -10.19 12.83
N ALA A 177 -7.95 -10.72 13.72
CA ALA A 177 -8.37 -10.03 14.94
C ALA A 177 -7.19 -9.80 15.92
N ALA A 178 -6.29 -10.78 16.06
CA ALA A 178 -5.08 -10.64 16.86
C ALA A 178 -4.16 -9.55 16.30
N LEU A 179 -3.92 -9.54 14.99
CA LEU A 179 -3.12 -8.52 14.32
C LEU A 179 -3.73 -7.12 14.49
N GLN A 180 -5.04 -6.95 14.29
CA GLN A 180 -5.72 -5.67 14.49
C GLN A 180 -5.53 -5.14 15.92
N LYS A 181 -5.63 -6.01 16.92
CA LYS A 181 -5.42 -5.63 18.32
C LYS A 181 -3.98 -5.16 18.57
N GLN A 182 -2.99 -5.95 18.13
CA GLN A 182 -1.57 -5.59 18.28
C GLN A 182 -1.22 -4.31 17.51
N PHE A 183 -1.73 -4.17 16.30
CA PHE A 183 -1.59 -2.97 15.49
C PHE A 183 -2.08 -1.74 16.25
N GLN A 184 -3.29 -1.78 16.80
CA GLN A 184 -3.85 -0.66 17.55
C GLN A 184 -3.01 -0.34 18.79
N GLU A 185 -2.53 -1.35 19.51
CA GLU A 185 -1.70 -1.16 20.71
C GLU A 185 -0.32 -0.55 20.40
N ARG A 186 0.28 -0.90 19.26
CA ARG A 186 1.68 -0.57 18.95
C ARG A 186 1.86 0.63 18.04
N PHE A 187 0.93 0.87 17.11
CA PHE A 187 1.05 1.93 16.10
C PHE A 187 0.27 3.20 16.46
N TRP A 188 -0.72 3.11 17.35
CA TRP A 188 -1.53 4.28 17.69
C TRP A 188 -0.68 5.33 18.40
N TRP A 189 -0.84 6.59 17.96
CA TRP A 189 -0.15 7.76 18.49
C TRP A 189 -1.19 8.72 19.10
N PRO A 190 -1.54 8.54 20.39
CA PRO A 190 -2.62 9.29 21.04
C PRO A 190 -2.46 10.80 20.98
N GLU A 191 -1.22 11.30 21.13
CA GLU A 191 -0.93 12.73 21.16
C GLU A 191 -1.21 13.42 19.82
N GLN A 192 -1.14 12.68 18.70
CA GLN A 192 -1.46 13.18 17.37
C GLN A 192 -2.86 12.78 16.89
N GLY A 193 -3.54 11.87 17.60
CA GLY A 193 -4.80 11.32 17.11
C GLY A 193 -4.62 10.58 15.78
N TYR A 194 -3.48 9.93 15.61
CA TYR A 194 -3.05 9.35 14.34
C TYR A 194 -2.21 8.11 14.61
N TYR A 195 -1.53 7.61 13.59
CA TYR A 195 -0.60 6.50 13.75
C TYR A 195 0.84 6.93 13.41
N VAL A 196 1.80 6.27 14.03
CA VAL A 196 3.21 6.39 13.65
C VAL A 196 3.44 5.78 12.26
N HIS A 197 4.52 6.18 11.57
CA HIS A 197 4.84 5.64 10.25
C HIS A 197 5.14 4.13 10.30
N GLY A 198 5.80 3.70 11.38
CA GLY A 198 6.16 2.31 11.59
C GLY A 198 6.82 2.07 12.95
N LEU A 199 7.37 0.88 13.12
CA LEU A 199 8.26 0.51 14.19
C LEU A 199 9.66 0.27 13.62
N ASN A 200 10.68 0.77 14.30
CA ASN A 200 12.09 0.53 13.99
C ASN A 200 12.49 -0.90 14.38
N GLY A 201 13.72 -1.33 14.07
CA GLY A 201 14.22 -2.67 14.40
C GLY A 201 14.30 -3.00 15.89
N ASP A 202 14.44 -1.99 16.74
CA ASP A 202 14.34 -2.14 18.20
C ASP A 202 12.90 -1.95 18.72
N LYS A 203 11.94 -1.91 17.79
CA LYS A 203 10.50 -1.73 17.98
C LYS A 203 10.11 -0.38 18.60
N THR A 204 11.01 0.59 18.55
CA THR A 204 10.68 1.99 18.87
C THR A 204 9.78 2.59 17.78
N PRO A 205 8.76 3.39 18.14
CA PRO A 205 7.86 3.97 17.14
C PRO A 205 8.54 5.06 16.30
N LEU A 206 8.38 5.01 14.98
CA LEU A 206 8.81 6.04 14.03
C LEU A 206 7.77 7.17 13.99
N ARG A 207 7.91 8.15 14.90
CA ARG A 207 6.94 9.23 15.13
C ARG A 207 7.00 10.33 14.06
N VAL A 208 6.58 9.97 12.85
CA VAL A 208 6.60 10.83 11.67
C VAL A 208 5.20 10.88 11.04
N VAL A 209 4.71 12.09 10.75
CA VAL A 209 3.42 12.32 10.11
C VAL A 209 3.54 12.03 8.60
N VAL A 210 2.92 10.93 8.16
CA VAL A 210 2.94 10.46 6.77
C VAL A 210 1.53 10.15 6.26
N SER A 211 1.39 9.92 4.95
CA SER A 211 0.14 9.49 4.32
C SER A 211 -0.25 8.04 4.62
N ASN A 212 0.70 7.16 4.94
CA ASN A 212 0.52 5.70 5.03
C ASN A 212 -0.67 5.23 5.90
N PRO A 213 -1.03 5.89 7.03
CA PRO A 213 -2.23 5.50 7.79
C PRO A 213 -3.54 5.54 7.00
N ALA A 214 -3.61 6.26 5.88
CA ALA A 214 -4.72 6.17 4.94
C ALA A 214 -4.90 4.76 4.35
N HIS A 215 -3.82 4.00 4.15
CA HIS A 215 -3.87 2.60 3.71
C HIS A 215 -4.41 1.68 4.81
N ALA A 216 -4.17 2.00 6.08
CA ALA A 216 -4.78 1.31 7.21
C ALA A 216 -6.31 1.52 7.26
N LEU A 217 -6.79 2.70 6.85
CA LEU A 217 -8.22 2.89 6.61
C LEU A 217 -8.70 2.01 5.44
N TRP A 218 -8.01 2.03 4.30
CA TRP A 218 -8.42 1.26 3.12
C TRP A 218 -8.60 -0.24 3.40
N THR A 219 -7.68 -0.80 4.16
CA THR A 219 -7.66 -2.23 4.52
C THR A 219 -8.69 -2.62 5.58
N GLY A 220 -9.18 -1.66 6.37
CA GLY A 220 -10.15 -1.92 7.42
C GLY A 220 -9.54 -2.30 8.78
N ILE A 221 -8.22 -2.19 8.95
CA ILE A 221 -7.56 -2.57 10.21
C ILE A 221 -7.80 -1.55 11.34
N VAL A 222 -8.04 -0.28 11.01
CA VAL A 222 -8.33 0.79 12.00
C VAL A 222 -9.66 0.51 12.72
N PRO A 223 -9.73 0.54 14.06
CA PRO A 223 -11.02 0.42 14.74
C PRO A 223 -11.94 1.61 14.40
N GLN A 224 -13.24 1.36 14.24
CA GLN A 224 -14.23 2.32 13.73
C GLN A 224 -14.19 3.67 14.46
N GLU A 225 -14.01 3.65 15.79
CA GLU A 225 -13.98 4.84 16.64
C GLU A 225 -12.80 5.79 16.37
N TYR A 226 -11.73 5.32 15.70
CA TYR A 226 -10.57 6.14 15.34
C TYR A 226 -10.63 6.67 13.91
N ALA A 227 -11.50 6.13 13.07
CA ALA A 227 -11.48 6.39 11.63
C ALA A 227 -11.68 7.87 11.27
N GLU A 228 -12.61 8.55 11.95
CA GLU A 228 -12.86 9.98 11.75
C GLU A 228 -11.61 10.82 12.10
N GLN A 229 -10.97 10.52 13.24
CA GLN A 229 -9.77 11.24 13.68
C GLN A 229 -8.62 11.08 12.69
N VAL A 230 -8.42 9.86 12.17
CA VAL A 230 -7.39 9.55 11.17
C VAL A 230 -7.66 10.28 9.87
N ALA A 231 -8.90 10.29 9.40
CA ALA A 231 -9.29 11.00 8.18
C ALA A 231 -9.12 12.52 8.33
N THR A 232 -9.50 13.09 9.48
CA THR A 232 -9.29 14.52 9.77
C THR A 232 -7.81 14.87 9.77
N ARG A 233 -6.94 14.03 10.35
CA ARG A 233 -5.49 14.28 10.34
C ARG A 233 -4.91 14.19 8.93
N ALA A 234 -5.29 13.17 8.15
CA ALA A 234 -4.87 12.99 6.77
C ALA A 234 -5.29 14.15 5.85
N LEU A 235 -6.45 14.78 6.15
CA LEU A 235 -6.97 15.95 5.44
C LEU A 235 -6.59 17.29 6.11
N GLY A 236 -5.72 17.26 7.11
CA GLY A 236 -5.23 18.46 7.80
C GLY A 236 -4.16 19.22 7.01
N GLU A 237 -3.81 20.41 7.49
CA GLU A 237 -2.90 21.35 6.80
C GLU A 237 -1.50 20.80 6.49
N ASP A 238 -1.06 19.80 7.26
CA ASP A 238 0.27 19.21 7.09
C ASP A 238 0.37 18.34 5.85
N LEU A 239 -0.70 17.59 5.54
CA LEU A 239 -0.70 16.56 4.51
C LEU A 239 -1.56 16.95 3.31
N TRP A 240 -2.70 17.60 3.52
CA TRP A 240 -3.61 17.92 2.43
C TRP A 240 -3.15 19.14 1.64
N THR A 241 -2.99 18.97 0.33
CA THR A 241 -2.64 20.06 -0.58
C THR A 241 -3.84 20.69 -1.28
N GLY A 242 -5.01 20.05 -1.24
CA GLY A 242 -6.13 20.39 -2.15
C GLY A 242 -6.06 19.71 -3.52
N TRP A 243 -4.91 19.11 -3.87
CA TRP A 243 -4.74 18.21 -5.02
C TRP A 243 -4.65 16.74 -4.59
N GLY A 244 -4.19 16.49 -3.37
CA GLY A 244 -4.11 15.16 -2.76
C GLY A 244 -3.38 15.20 -1.42
N ILE A 245 -3.00 14.04 -0.93
CA ILE A 245 -2.30 13.87 0.35
C ILE A 245 -0.80 13.77 0.08
N ARG A 246 0.00 14.59 0.77
CA ARG A 246 1.46 14.53 0.74
C ARG A 246 1.94 13.23 1.36
N THR A 247 2.99 12.67 0.79
CA THR A 247 3.68 11.51 1.35
C THR A 247 4.27 11.76 2.74
N LEU A 248 4.63 13.00 3.05
CA LEU A 248 5.23 13.42 4.30
C LEU A 248 4.67 14.78 4.74
N GLY A 249 4.40 14.95 6.03
CA GLY A 249 3.88 16.18 6.61
C GLY A 249 4.83 17.35 6.40
N ARG A 250 4.29 18.54 6.10
CA ARG A 250 5.08 19.74 5.75
C ARG A 250 6.04 20.24 6.84
N HIS A 251 5.86 19.78 8.08
CA HIS A 251 6.66 20.14 9.25
C HIS A 251 7.66 19.06 9.66
N GLU A 252 7.70 17.94 8.94
CA GLU A 252 8.65 16.87 9.19
C GLU A 252 10.05 17.22 8.70
N VAL A 253 11.07 16.69 9.38
CA VAL A 253 12.48 17.07 9.21
C VAL A 253 13.01 16.88 7.78
N ARG A 254 12.49 15.90 7.03
CA ARG A 254 12.88 15.61 5.64
C ARG A 254 11.91 16.14 4.58
N TYR A 255 10.93 16.96 4.98
CA TYR A 255 9.93 17.45 4.03
C TYR A 255 10.56 18.22 2.86
N ASN A 256 10.24 17.77 1.67
CA ASN A 256 10.56 18.42 0.41
C ASN A 256 9.40 18.19 -0.58
N PRO A 257 8.68 19.25 -1.01
CA PRO A 257 7.52 19.11 -1.90
C PRO A 257 7.87 18.55 -3.29
N VAL A 258 9.16 18.51 -3.65
CA VAL A 258 9.65 17.93 -4.91
C VAL A 258 10.55 16.70 -4.66
N SER A 259 10.41 16.04 -3.52
CA SER A 259 10.99 14.71 -3.28
C SER A 259 10.05 13.61 -3.77
N TYR A 260 10.62 12.48 -4.17
CA TYR A 260 9.87 11.32 -4.67
C TYR A 260 8.94 10.74 -3.60
N HIS A 261 9.41 10.54 -2.36
CA HIS A 261 8.59 10.00 -1.25
C HIS A 261 8.57 10.85 0.03
N ASN A 262 9.21 12.04 0.03
CA ASN A 262 9.30 12.91 1.22
C ASN A 262 8.54 14.23 1.07
N GLY A 263 7.41 14.25 0.36
CA GLY A 263 6.53 15.43 0.32
C GLY A 263 5.69 15.59 -0.93
N SER A 264 5.98 14.85 -2.01
CA SER A 264 5.10 14.78 -3.19
C SER A 264 3.73 14.20 -2.89
N VAL A 265 2.79 14.38 -3.82
CA VAL A 265 1.45 13.80 -3.79
C VAL A 265 1.37 12.68 -4.82
N TRP A 266 1.00 11.50 -4.37
CA TRP A 266 0.80 10.32 -5.21
C TRP A 266 -0.70 10.06 -5.39
N PRO A 267 -1.22 10.02 -6.63
CA PRO A 267 -2.63 9.76 -6.85
C PRO A 267 -3.10 8.41 -6.30
N HIS A 268 -2.28 7.35 -6.40
CA HIS A 268 -2.67 6.04 -5.88
C HIS A 268 -2.80 6.01 -4.34
N ASP A 269 -1.85 6.62 -3.62
CA ASP A 269 -1.88 6.79 -2.16
C ASP A 269 -3.09 7.63 -1.72
N THR A 270 -3.32 8.75 -2.43
CA THR A 270 -4.49 9.60 -2.24
C THR A 270 -5.80 8.86 -2.53
N ALA A 271 -5.84 8.00 -3.54
CA ALA A 271 -7.00 7.19 -3.87
C ALA A 271 -7.28 6.12 -2.81
N ALA A 272 -6.23 5.49 -2.25
CA ALA A 272 -6.37 4.58 -1.12
C ALA A 272 -7.04 5.27 0.07
N ALA A 273 -6.65 6.51 0.37
CA ALA A 273 -7.31 7.31 1.40
C ALA A 273 -8.81 7.51 1.15
N ALA A 274 -9.20 7.88 -0.08
CA ALA A 274 -10.61 8.06 -0.43
C ALA A 274 -11.42 6.76 -0.26
N LEU A 275 -10.86 5.63 -0.70
CA LEU A 275 -11.48 4.31 -0.57
C LEU A 275 -11.58 3.89 0.91
N GLY A 276 -10.57 4.18 1.71
CA GLY A 276 -10.59 3.98 3.16
C GLY A 276 -11.66 4.81 3.83
N MET A 277 -11.70 6.11 3.59
CA MET A 277 -12.76 6.99 4.12
C MET A 277 -14.16 6.49 3.76
N ALA A 278 -14.37 6.08 2.51
CA ALA A 278 -15.64 5.52 2.07
C ALA A 278 -16.01 4.22 2.81
N ARG A 279 -15.03 3.33 3.07
CA ARG A 279 -15.23 2.10 3.85
C ARG A 279 -15.78 2.37 5.26
N TYR A 280 -15.36 3.47 5.90
CA TYR A 280 -15.81 3.84 7.25
C TYR A 280 -17.05 4.76 7.26
N GLY A 281 -17.68 5.01 6.11
CA GLY A 281 -18.85 5.89 6.02
C GLY A 281 -18.54 7.39 5.99
N LEU A 282 -17.26 7.77 5.85
CA LEU A 282 -16.81 9.17 5.77
C LEU A 282 -16.95 9.69 4.33
N HIS A 283 -18.19 9.66 3.82
CA HIS A 283 -18.48 9.88 2.41
C HIS A 283 -18.11 11.28 1.92
N SER A 284 -18.30 12.33 2.73
CA SER A 284 -17.95 13.70 2.35
C SER A 284 -16.44 13.88 2.16
N GLN A 285 -15.64 13.32 3.06
CA GLN A 285 -14.18 13.32 2.97
C GLN A 285 -13.70 12.50 1.76
N ALA A 286 -14.28 11.32 1.54
CA ALA A 286 -13.98 10.50 0.37
C ALA A 286 -14.29 11.22 -0.95
N GLN A 287 -15.42 11.94 -1.01
CA GLN A 287 -15.81 12.74 -2.17
C GLN A 287 -14.89 13.92 -2.41
N GLN A 288 -14.47 14.62 -1.35
CA GLN A 288 -13.50 15.71 -1.45
C GLN A 288 -12.20 15.23 -2.12
N VAL A 289 -11.69 14.10 -1.66
CA VAL A 289 -10.46 13.51 -2.19
C VAL A 289 -10.64 13.05 -3.64
N ALA A 290 -11.76 12.38 -3.93
CA ALA A 290 -12.09 11.96 -5.28
C ALA A 290 -12.16 13.16 -6.25
N ARG A 291 -12.88 14.24 -5.89
CA ARG A 291 -12.96 15.46 -6.71
C ARG A 291 -11.58 16.07 -6.96
N ALA A 292 -10.72 16.14 -5.95
CA ALA A 292 -9.37 16.68 -6.11
C ALA A 292 -8.54 15.89 -7.15
N LEU A 293 -8.64 14.55 -7.15
CA LEU A 293 -7.95 13.73 -8.14
C LEU A 293 -8.54 13.87 -9.55
N PHE A 294 -9.87 14.02 -9.68
CA PHE A 294 -10.47 14.35 -10.97
C PHE A 294 -10.05 15.74 -11.47
N ASP A 295 -10.02 16.75 -10.60
CA ASP A 295 -9.54 18.09 -10.94
C ASP A 295 -8.06 18.05 -11.39
N ALA A 296 -7.22 17.26 -10.71
CA ALA A 296 -5.82 17.09 -11.08
C ALA A 296 -5.68 16.46 -12.49
N ALA A 297 -6.50 15.45 -12.80
CA ALA A 297 -6.54 14.88 -14.14
C ALA A 297 -7.03 15.90 -15.19
N LEU A 298 -8.07 16.67 -14.88
CA LEU A 298 -8.62 17.71 -15.77
C LEU A 298 -7.63 18.85 -16.04
N ALA A 299 -6.71 19.12 -15.11
CA ALA A 299 -5.65 20.11 -15.29
C ALA A 299 -4.52 19.62 -16.22
N ALA A 300 -4.40 18.31 -16.45
CA ALA A 300 -3.44 17.75 -17.40
C ALA A 300 -3.96 17.86 -18.84
N SER A 301 -3.06 18.17 -19.78
CA SER A 301 -3.41 18.43 -21.18
C SER A 301 -4.02 17.23 -21.93
N ASP A 302 -3.79 16.01 -21.44
CA ASP A 302 -4.31 14.76 -22.00
C ASP A 302 -5.34 14.08 -21.09
N LEU A 303 -5.79 14.76 -20.03
CA LEU A 303 -6.80 14.32 -19.07
C LEU A 303 -6.41 13.07 -18.25
N ARG A 304 -5.11 12.88 -17.99
CA ARG A 304 -4.59 11.73 -17.23
C ARG A 304 -3.87 12.16 -15.96
N LEU A 305 -3.92 11.28 -14.97
CA LEU A 305 -3.11 11.37 -13.76
C LEU A 305 -1.65 11.00 -14.07
N SER A 306 -0.74 11.82 -13.56
CA SER A 306 0.69 11.52 -13.47
C SER A 306 0.97 10.56 -12.32
N GLU A 307 2.07 9.83 -12.38
CA GLU A 307 2.56 9.00 -11.27
C GLU A 307 2.61 9.73 -9.92
N LEU A 308 3.11 10.97 -9.94
CA LEU A 308 3.15 11.86 -8.80
C LEU A 308 3.12 13.32 -9.23
N LEU A 309 2.71 14.18 -8.30
CA LEU A 309 2.69 15.64 -8.41
C LEU A 309 3.57 16.22 -7.30
N ALA A 310 4.09 17.43 -7.49
CA ALA A 310 4.78 18.11 -6.40
C ALA A 310 3.78 18.49 -5.29
N GLY A 311 4.22 18.45 -4.02
CA GLY A 311 3.42 18.66 -2.82
C GLY A 311 3.06 20.11 -2.50
N PHE A 312 2.96 20.98 -3.49
CA PHE A 312 2.56 22.37 -3.27
C PHE A 312 1.05 22.49 -3.04
N ASP A 313 0.66 23.45 -2.21
CA ASP A 313 -0.74 23.76 -1.94
C ASP A 313 -1.46 24.20 -3.22
N ARG A 314 -2.73 23.80 -3.35
CA ARG A 314 -3.64 24.25 -4.40
C ARG A 314 -3.94 25.73 -4.19
N THR A 315 -3.82 26.49 -5.27
CA THR A 315 -4.21 27.91 -5.34
C THR A 315 -5.22 28.08 -6.47
N GLU A 316 -6.05 29.13 -6.42
CA GLU A 316 -7.18 29.30 -7.35
C GLU A 316 -6.74 29.35 -8.83
N ASP A 317 -5.55 29.89 -9.12
CA ASP A 317 -5.11 30.20 -10.48
C ASP A 317 -3.99 29.28 -11.01
N ALA A 318 -3.56 28.27 -10.25
CA ALA A 318 -2.43 27.42 -10.64
C ALA A 318 -2.82 25.93 -10.76
N PRO A 319 -2.45 25.26 -11.88
CA PRO A 319 -2.56 23.81 -11.97
C PRO A 319 -1.58 23.12 -10.99
N PRO A 320 -1.77 21.83 -10.70
CA PRO A 320 -0.78 21.09 -9.92
C PRO A 320 0.59 21.16 -10.60
N VAL A 321 1.64 21.36 -9.81
CA VAL A 321 3.01 21.45 -10.33
C VAL A 321 3.48 20.05 -10.72
N PRO A 322 3.86 19.81 -12.00
CA PRO A 322 4.33 18.51 -12.44
C PRO A 322 5.64 18.10 -11.75
N TYR A 323 5.79 16.82 -11.45
CA TYR A 323 7.07 16.26 -11.04
C TYR A 323 7.89 15.86 -12.29
N PRO A 324 9.10 16.41 -12.51
CA PRO A 324 9.80 16.29 -13.80
C PRO A 324 10.11 14.86 -14.29
N ALA A 325 10.30 13.91 -13.37
CA ALA A 325 10.66 12.52 -13.71
C ALA A 325 9.48 11.54 -13.58
N ALA A 326 8.25 12.04 -13.41
CA ALA A 326 7.06 11.20 -13.25
C ALA A 326 6.73 10.46 -14.55
N CYS A 327 6.36 9.18 -14.41
CA CYS A 327 5.74 8.45 -15.50
C CYS A 327 4.36 9.04 -15.83
N HIS A 328 4.05 9.16 -17.12
CA HIS A 328 2.82 9.78 -17.61
C HIS A 328 2.31 9.09 -18.89
N PRO A 329 1.27 8.23 -18.83
CA PRO A 329 0.56 7.74 -17.63
C PRO A 329 1.27 6.56 -16.97
N GLN A 330 1.00 6.36 -15.67
CA GLN A 330 1.50 5.22 -14.91
C GLN A 330 0.42 4.14 -14.69
N GLY A 331 0.85 2.88 -14.64
CA GLY A 331 -0.04 1.70 -14.66
C GLY A 331 -1.11 1.69 -13.57
N TRP A 332 -0.75 1.99 -12.32
CA TRP A 332 -1.70 2.03 -11.19
C TRP A 332 -2.72 3.16 -11.28
N ASP A 333 -2.38 4.28 -11.94
CA ASP A 333 -3.23 5.47 -11.94
C ASP A 333 -4.40 5.31 -12.89
N ALA A 334 -4.29 4.38 -13.84
CA ALA A 334 -5.34 4.09 -14.81
C ALA A 334 -6.63 3.51 -14.20
N ALA A 335 -6.59 2.82 -13.03
CA ALA A 335 -7.84 2.40 -12.36
C ALA A 335 -8.41 3.47 -11.45
N ILE A 336 -7.66 4.49 -11.04
CA ILE A 336 -8.12 5.45 -10.04
C ILE A 336 -9.44 6.10 -10.47
N PRO A 337 -9.63 6.57 -11.72
CA PRO A 337 -10.92 7.14 -12.14
C PRO A 337 -12.06 6.13 -12.05
N LEU A 338 -11.82 4.87 -12.43
CA LEU A 338 -12.81 3.78 -12.28
C LEU A 338 -13.12 3.51 -10.82
N ALA A 339 -12.15 3.73 -9.93
CA ALA A 339 -12.26 3.52 -8.50
C ALA A 339 -13.04 4.56 -7.75
N LEU A 340 -12.85 5.81 -8.13
CA LEU A 340 -13.39 6.94 -7.41
C LEU A 340 -14.69 7.44 -8.04
N ALA A 341 -14.97 7.15 -9.31
CA ALA A 341 -16.22 7.55 -9.98
C ALA A 341 -17.51 7.16 -9.20
N PRO A 342 -17.63 5.96 -8.59
CA PRO A 342 -18.81 5.63 -7.79
C PRO A 342 -19.00 6.54 -6.57
N LEU A 343 -17.93 7.05 -5.98
CA LEU A 343 -17.99 7.93 -4.81
C LEU A 343 -18.61 9.29 -5.14
N LEU A 344 -18.49 9.73 -6.39
CA LEU A 344 -19.04 11.00 -6.88
C LEU A 344 -20.49 10.88 -7.38
N SER A 345 -20.96 9.66 -7.61
CA SER A 345 -22.28 9.39 -8.21
C SER A 345 -23.41 9.29 -7.18
N SER A 346 -23.12 9.41 -5.88
CA SER A 346 -24.09 9.26 -4.79
C SER A 346 -24.91 10.52 -4.47
N GLU A 347 -24.76 11.60 -5.24
CA GLU A 347 -25.71 12.72 -5.21
C GLU A 347 -27.05 12.29 -5.83
N GLY A 348 -27.96 11.70 -5.02
CA GLY A 348 -29.37 11.54 -5.43
C GLY A 348 -30.14 10.29 -4.98
N ARG A 349 -29.68 9.50 -3.99
CA ARG A 349 -30.49 8.37 -3.46
C ARG A 349 -31.11 8.55 -2.08
N ASP A 350 -31.02 9.75 -1.50
CA ASP A 350 -31.75 10.12 -0.29
C ASP A 350 -32.75 11.25 -0.59
N SER A 351 -33.83 10.91 -1.29
CA SER A 351 -35.12 11.64 -1.28
C SER A 351 -36.14 10.95 -2.19
N ASN A 352 -36.78 9.90 -1.67
CA ASN A 352 -38.23 9.69 -1.83
C ASN A 352 -38.75 8.62 -0.87
#